data_AF-D4MT98-F1
#
_entry.id   AF-D4MT98-F1
#
_cell.length_a   1.000
_cell.length_b   1.000
_cell.length_c   1.000
_cell.angle_alpha   90.00
_cell.angle_beta   90.00
_cell.angle_gamma   90.00
#
_symmetry.space_group_name_H-M   'P 1'
#
loop_
_entity.id
_entity.type
_entity.pdbx_description
1 polymer ?
#
loop_
_entity_poly.entity_id
_entity_poly.type
_entity_poly.pdbx_seq_one_letter_code
_entity_poly.pdbx_strand_id
1 'polypeptide(L)'
;MRLRVGSTQTLQVSIEGGDTETVPVFSSDNPGIASVDDKGTVIGLRRGTTVIRARAGGKEASCTVEVWDSRGSSDRGSESRQSGRSQDSSAVVGTWTMAEDGSWSFSSGETVYRDSWGYLHNPYANQGNGESGWFRFDSEGKMVVGWYQDLDGRWYYLNPVSDGSLGKMLTGWQWIPDASGREYCYYFYPDSGSPMGSMAAGLTTPDGYSVNEQGRWCVDGEEQTR
;
A
#
# COMPACT_ATOMS: atom_id res chain seq x y z
N MET A 1 -17.12 -1.30 11.37
CA MET A 1 -17.50 -2.35 10.40
C MET A 1 -16.67 -3.60 10.66
N ARG A 2 -17.22 -4.79 10.42
CA ARG A 2 -16.50 -6.06 10.60
C ARG A 2 -16.53 -6.84 9.29
N LEU A 3 -15.37 -7.15 8.72
CA LEU A 3 -15.23 -7.85 7.44
C LEU A 3 -14.49 -9.17 7.64
N ARG A 4 -14.95 -10.24 6.98
CA ARG A 4 -14.13 -11.44 6.88
C ARG A 4 -13.01 -11.20 5.86
N VAL A 5 -11.84 -11.79 6.06
CA VAL A 5 -10.78 -11.80 5.04
C VAL A 5 -11.34 -12.28 3.69
N GLY A 6 -11.02 -11.56 2.61
CA GLY A 6 -11.49 -11.78 1.25
C GLY A 6 -12.91 -11.27 0.97
N SER A 7 -13.64 -10.81 1.98
CA SER A 7 -14.99 -10.25 1.79
C SER A 7 -14.93 -8.76 1.53
N THR A 8 -15.88 -8.28 0.73
CA THR A 8 -16.06 -6.87 0.42
C THR A 8 -17.31 -6.29 1.08
N GLN A 9 -17.30 -4.99 1.37
CA GLN A 9 -18.45 -4.23 1.80
C GLN A 9 -18.33 -2.77 1.36
N THR A 10 -19.35 -2.26 0.68
CA THR A 10 -19.40 -0.85 0.25
C THR A 10 -19.91 0.04 1.37
N LEU A 11 -19.16 1.09 1.68
CA LEU A 11 -19.55 2.11 2.63
C LEU A 11 -20.68 2.97 2.04
N GLN A 12 -21.71 3.20 2.83
CA GLN A 12 -22.76 4.17 2.51
C GLN A 12 -22.32 5.52 3.06
N VAL A 13 -22.06 6.49 2.18
CA VAL A 13 -21.74 7.87 2.57
C VAL A 13 -22.95 8.75 2.28
N SER A 14 -23.40 9.48 3.28
CA SER A 14 -24.46 10.50 3.15
C SER A 14 -23.84 11.87 3.37
N ILE A 15 -24.00 12.76 2.39
CA ILE A 15 -23.50 14.14 2.46
C ILE A 15 -24.70 15.06 2.68
N GLU A 16 -24.89 15.52 3.92
CA GLU A 16 -25.94 16.47 4.23
C GLU A 16 -25.56 17.90 3.80
N GLY A 17 -26.42 18.52 2.98
CA GLY A 17 -26.26 19.91 2.54
C GLY A 17 -25.14 20.14 1.53
N GLY A 18 -24.60 19.09 0.91
CA GLY A 18 -23.64 19.20 -0.20
C GLY A 18 -24.36 19.30 -1.55
N ASP A 19 -23.76 20.03 -2.49
CA ASP A 19 -24.21 20.01 -3.88
C ASP A 19 -24.01 18.60 -4.48
N THR A 20 -24.86 18.22 -5.44
CA THR A 20 -24.89 16.88 -6.07
C THR A 20 -23.61 16.48 -6.79
N GLU A 21 -22.62 17.37 -6.88
CA GLU A 21 -21.30 17.11 -7.48
C GLU A 21 -20.20 16.77 -6.46
N THR A 22 -20.51 16.78 -5.16
CA THR A 22 -19.49 16.45 -4.14
C THR A 22 -19.21 14.94 -4.12
N VAL A 23 -18.12 14.53 -4.76
CA VAL A 23 -17.68 13.12 -4.76
C VAL A 23 -16.80 12.84 -3.53
N PRO A 24 -17.09 11.81 -2.72
CA PRO A 24 -16.24 11.44 -1.60
C PRO A 24 -14.94 10.80 -2.07
N VAL A 25 -13.83 11.16 -1.44
CA VAL A 25 -12.51 10.52 -1.61
C VAL A 25 -12.27 9.58 -0.43
N PHE A 26 -11.96 8.32 -0.72
CA PHE A 26 -11.72 7.29 0.28
C PHE A 26 -10.22 7.02 0.45
N SER A 27 -9.81 6.68 1.67
CA SER A 27 -8.46 6.21 1.98
C SER A 27 -8.47 5.21 3.12
N SER A 28 -7.50 4.30 3.18
CA SER A 28 -7.26 3.43 4.34
C SER A 28 -6.00 3.85 5.07
N ASP A 29 -6.07 3.93 6.41
CA ASP A 29 -4.89 4.14 7.25
C ASP A 29 -3.91 2.96 7.17
N ASN A 30 -4.39 1.78 6.80
CA ASN A 30 -3.59 0.58 6.53
C ASN A 30 -4.27 -0.29 5.47
N PRO A 31 -3.99 -0.06 4.18
CA PRO A 31 -4.66 -0.77 3.08
C PRO A 31 -4.40 -2.27 3.09
N GLY A 32 -3.34 -2.76 3.76
CA GLY A 32 -3.04 -4.19 3.86
C GLY A 32 -3.86 -4.93 4.91
N ILE A 33 -4.53 -4.23 5.82
CA ILE A 33 -5.57 -4.81 6.68
C ILE A 33 -6.90 -4.77 5.94
N ALA A 34 -7.31 -3.58 5.48
CA ALA A 34 -8.45 -3.42 4.60
C ALA A 34 -8.19 -2.27 3.62
N SER A 35 -8.40 -2.52 2.32
CA SER A 35 -8.29 -1.51 1.26
C SER A 35 -9.68 -1.01 0.88
N VAL A 36 -9.77 0.21 0.36
CA VAL A 36 -11.01 0.82 -0.14
C VAL A 36 -10.78 1.35 -1.54
N ASP A 37 -11.72 1.12 -2.46
CA ASP A 37 -11.68 1.67 -3.83
C ASP A 37 -12.31 3.06 -3.92
N ASP A 38 -12.31 3.64 -5.13
CA ASP A 38 -12.89 4.94 -5.46
C ASP A 38 -14.42 5.01 -5.27
N LYS A 39 -15.10 3.87 -5.24
CA LYS A 39 -16.54 3.72 -5.00
C LYS A 39 -16.88 3.46 -3.53
N GLY A 40 -15.88 3.41 -2.66
CA GLY A 40 -16.07 3.14 -1.23
C GLY A 40 -16.27 1.66 -0.91
N THR A 41 -15.95 0.74 -1.83
CA THR A 41 -15.94 -0.70 -1.60
C THR A 41 -14.70 -1.09 -0.82
N VAL A 42 -14.90 -1.55 0.40
CA VAL A 42 -13.84 -1.99 1.30
C VAL A 42 -13.65 -3.49 1.18
N ILE A 43 -12.44 -3.96 0.93
CA ILE A 43 -12.06 -5.38 0.99
C ILE A 43 -11.24 -5.64 2.25
N GLY A 44 -11.62 -6.67 3.02
CA GLY A 44 -10.80 -7.14 4.13
C GLY A 44 -9.65 -8.00 3.60
N LEU A 45 -8.40 -7.55 3.70
CA LEU A 45 -7.24 -8.27 3.17
C LEU A 45 -6.54 -9.13 4.23
N ARG A 46 -6.42 -8.65 5.46
CA ARG A 46 -5.70 -9.33 6.55
C ARG A 46 -6.36 -9.06 7.90
N ARG A 47 -6.39 -10.07 8.77
CA ARG A 47 -6.88 -9.92 10.14
C ARG A 47 -6.19 -8.75 10.85
N GLY A 48 -6.98 -7.89 11.47
CA GLY A 48 -6.48 -6.70 12.13
C GLY A 48 -7.51 -5.58 12.09
N THR A 49 -7.15 -4.43 12.63
CA THR A 49 -8.02 -3.25 12.65
C THR A 49 -7.34 -2.12 11.91
N THR A 50 -8.06 -1.51 10.97
CA THR A 50 -7.66 -0.28 10.27
C THR A 50 -8.80 0.73 10.30
N VAL A 51 -8.55 1.95 9.85
CA VAL A 51 -9.57 2.99 9.70
C VAL A 51 -9.67 3.35 8.23
N ILE A 52 -10.89 3.29 7.69
CA ILE A 52 -11.22 3.88 6.40
C ILE A 52 -11.70 5.30 6.66
N ARG A 53 -11.18 6.26 5.89
CA ARG A 53 -11.57 7.68 5.93
C ARG A 53 -12.26 8.04 4.63
N ALA A 54 -13.30 8.85 4.73
CA ALA A 54 -14.01 9.43 3.59
C ALA A 54 -13.99 10.96 3.74
N ARG A 55 -13.48 11.68 2.74
CA ARG A 55 -13.44 13.14 2.70
C ARG A 55 -14.33 13.69 1.60
N ALA A 56 -15.19 14.65 1.94
CA ALA A 56 -16.12 15.28 1.01
C ALA A 56 -16.46 16.70 1.48
N GLY A 57 -16.45 17.69 0.57
CA GLY A 57 -16.87 19.06 0.88
C GLY A 57 -16.11 19.71 2.06
N GLY A 58 -14.82 19.39 2.22
CA GLY A 58 -13.99 19.85 3.33
C GLY A 58 -14.24 19.18 4.68
N LYS A 59 -15.11 18.17 4.74
CA LYS A 59 -15.39 17.36 5.95
C LYS A 59 -14.78 15.96 5.82
N GLU A 60 -14.52 15.32 6.96
CA GLU A 60 -14.01 13.95 7.04
C GLU A 60 -14.95 13.09 7.93
N ALA A 61 -15.22 11.88 7.48
CA ALA A 61 -15.84 10.80 8.25
C ALA A 61 -14.89 9.60 8.31
N SER A 62 -15.00 8.79 9.36
CA SER A 62 -14.16 7.60 9.54
C SER A 62 -14.98 6.35 9.89
N CYS A 63 -14.49 5.19 9.48
CA CYS A 63 -15.06 3.89 9.75
C CYS A 63 -13.94 2.94 10.19
N THR A 64 -13.93 2.53 11.45
CA THR A 64 -13.03 1.47 11.93
C THR A 64 -13.44 0.15 11.32
N VAL A 65 -12.52 -0.51 10.64
CA VAL A 65 -12.72 -1.81 9.98
C VAL A 65 -11.90 -2.85 10.73
N GLU A 66 -12.60 -3.78 11.37
CA GLU A 66 -12.00 -4.97 11.95
C GLU A 66 -12.14 -6.12 10.94
N VAL A 67 -11.02 -6.63 10.47
CA VAL A 67 -10.96 -7.79 9.59
C VAL A 67 -10.70 -9.03 10.43
N TRP A 68 -11.48 -10.09 10.22
CA TRP A 68 -11.40 -11.33 10.97
C TRP A 68 -11.32 -12.57 10.07
N ASP A 69 -10.79 -13.65 10.63
CA ASP A 69 -10.79 -14.99 10.02
C ASP A 69 -11.67 -15.92 10.88
N SER A 70 -12.45 -16.77 10.21
CA SER A 70 -13.25 -17.86 10.76
C SER A 70 -12.46 -19.07 11.30
N ARG A 71 -11.13 -19.13 11.11
CA ARG A 71 -10.30 -20.24 11.62
C ARG A 71 -9.99 -20.06 13.11
N GLY A 72 -10.97 -20.40 13.95
CA GLY A 72 -10.76 -20.52 15.39
C GLY A 72 -12.01 -20.32 16.23
N SER A 73 -13.05 -21.10 15.99
CA SER A 73 -14.10 -21.30 16.98
C SER A 73 -13.97 -22.70 17.57
N SER A 74 -13.28 -22.80 18.71
CA SER A 74 -13.58 -23.83 19.71
C SER A 74 -13.35 -23.26 21.10
N ASP A 75 -14.40 -23.38 21.89
CA ASP A 75 -14.65 -22.82 23.20
C ASP A 75 -13.78 -23.49 24.30
N ARG A 76 -13.54 -22.74 25.39
CA ARG A 76 -13.12 -23.14 26.76
C ARG A 76 -11.66 -23.51 27.08
N GLY A 77 -11.10 -22.74 28.04
CA GLY A 77 -10.44 -23.31 29.23
C GLY A 77 -8.97 -22.95 29.50
N SER A 78 -8.75 -22.17 30.57
CA SER A 78 -7.64 -22.26 31.54
C SER A 78 -6.17 -22.05 31.10
N GLU A 79 -5.58 -20.98 31.66
CA GLU A 79 -4.17 -20.76 32.07
C GLU A 79 -3.05 -21.64 31.53
N SER A 80 -2.03 -21.03 30.92
CA SER A 80 -0.68 -20.94 31.54
C SER A 80 0.30 -20.15 30.66
N ARG A 81 1.25 -19.53 31.34
CA ARG A 81 2.33 -18.67 30.86
C ARG A 81 3.28 -19.41 29.92
N GLN A 82 3.66 -18.81 28.79
CA GLN A 82 5.06 -18.62 28.41
C GLN A 82 5.20 -17.80 27.12
N SER A 83 6.29 -17.05 27.09
CA SER A 83 6.77 -16.14 26.05
C SER A 83 6.55 -16.64 24.61
N GLY A 84 6.03 -15.75 23.75
CA GLY A 84 6.00 -15.96 22.31
C GLY A 84 6.11 -14.61 21.60
N ARG A 85 7.14 -14.50 20.76
CA ARG A 85 7.50 -13.32 19.97
C ARG A 85 6.30 -12.71 19.23
N SER A 86 6.24 -11.39 19.21
CA SER A 86 5.34 -10.60 18.38
C SER A 86 5.66 -10.71 16.89
N GLN A 87 4.63 -10.46 16.07
CA GLN A 87 4.61 -10.26 14.62
C GLN A 87 4.50 -11.52 13.75
N ASP A 88 3.26 -11.95 13.52
CA ASP A 88 2.91 -12.82 12.40
C ASP A 88 2.07 -11.98 11.41
N SER A 89 2.75 -11.41 10.40
CA SER A 89 2.14 -10.70 9.26
C SER A 89 2.41 -11.52 7.99
N SER A 90 1.64 -12.60 7.78
CA SER A 90 1.83 -13.41 6.58
C SER A 90 1.37 -12.65 5.33
N ALA A 91 2.24 -12.58 4.33
CA ALA A 91 1.91 -12.02 3.04
C ALA A 91 0.85 -12.88 2.32
N VAL A 92 0.02 -12.25 1.50
CA VAL A 92 -0.96 -12.98 0.71
C VAL A 92 -0.22 -13.83 -0.32
N VAL A 93 -0.49 -15.12 -0.30
CA VAL A 93 0.02 -16.07 -1.29
C VAL A 93 -1.05 -16.27 -2.37
N GLY A 94 -0.62 -16.31 -3.62
CA GLY A 94 -1.50 -16.38 -4.76
C GLY A 94 -0.73 -16.63 -6.05
N THR A 95 -1.40 -16.40 -7.16
CA THR A 95 -0.89 -16.65 -8.50
C THR A 95 -0.50 -15.34 -9.15
N TRP A 96 0.78 -15.23 -9.47
CA TRP A 96 1.32 -14.23 -10.38
C TRP A 96 1.12 -14.71 -11.82
N THR A 97 0.56 -13.88 -12.69
CA THR A 97 0.34 -14.21 -14.11
C THR A 97 0.93 -13.11 -14.98
N MET A 98 1.84 -13.50 -15.87
CA MET A 98 2.43 -12.61 -16.87
C MET A 98 1.63 -12.72 -18.18
N ALA A 99 1.18 -11.59 -18.69
CA ALA A 99 0.53 -11.49 -19.99
C ALA A 99 1.56 -11.42 -21.14
N GLU A 100 1.09 -11.53 -22.39
CA GLU A 100 1.96 -11.47 -23.58
C GLU A 100 2.71 -10.14 -23.73
N ASP A 101 2.14 -9.05 -23.23
CA ASP A 101 2.75 -7.72 -23.22
C ASP A 101 3.79 -7.52 -22.10
N GLY A 102 4.04 -8.56 -21.30
CA GLY A 102 4.97 -8.54 -20.17
C GLY A 102 4.39 -7.92 -18.89
N SER A 103 3.13 -7.48 -18.90
CA SER A 103 2.46 -7.00 -17.68
C SER A 103 2.15 -8.17 -16.74
N TRP A 104 2.33 -7.92 -15.45
CA TRP A 104 2.01 -8.90 -14.40
C TRP A 104 0.67 -8.59 -13.78
N SER A 105 -0.07 -9.62 -13.40
CA SER A 105 -1.28 -9.52 -12.58
C SER A 105 -1.18 -10.50 -11.41
N PHE A 106 -1.99 -10.29 -10.38
CA PHE A 106 -2.03 -11.17 -9.22
C PHE A 106 -3.47 -11.53 -8.83
N SER A 107 -3.65 -12.79 -8.45
CA SER A 107 -4.90 -13.29 -7.90
C SER A 107 -4.67 -14.20 -6.70
N SER A 108 -5.63 -14.24 -5.77
CA SER A 108 -5.65 -15.21 -4.67
C SER A 108 -7.06 -15.81 -4.57
N GLY A 109 -7.17 -17.10 -4.90
CA GLY A 109 -8.48 -17.73 -5.12
C GLY A 109 -9.22 -17.05 -6.28
N GLU A 110 -10.45 -16.61 -6.02
CA GLU A 110 -11.29 -15.87 -7.00
C GLU A 110 -11.01 -14.35 -7.00
N THR A 111 -10.19 -13.85 -6.08
CA THR A 111 -9.91 -12.42 -5.97
C THR A 111 -8.82 -12.02 -6.96
N VAL A 112 -9.13 -11.08 -7.85
CA VAL A 112 -8.16 -10.42 -8.73
C VAL A 112 -7.84 -9.04 -8.16
N TYR A 113 -6.56 -8.70 -8.07
CA TYR A 113 -6.13 -7.40 -7.58
C TYR A 113 -6.23 -6.37 -8.69
N ARG A 114 -7.12 -5.40 -8.51
CA ARG A 114 -7.34 -4.22 -9.38
C ARG A 114 -7.50 -2.99 -8.50
N ASP A 115 -7.04 -1.84 -8.97
CA ASP A 115 -7.03 -0.56 -8.24
C ASP A 115 -6.65 -0.68 -6.76
N SER A 116 -5.66 -1.52 -6.45
CA SER A 116 -5.38 -1.89 -5.06
C SER A 116 -3.90 -2.13 -4.78
N TRP A 117 -3.54 -1.87 -3.53
CA TRP A 117 -2.30 -2.31 -2.93
C TRP A 117 -2.44 -3.74 -2.39
N GLY A 118 -1.37 -4.52 -2.46
CA GLY A 118 -1.29 -5.84 -1.86
C GLY A 118 0.06 -6.07 -1.18
N TYR A 119 0.04 -6.59 0.05
CA TYR A 119 1.23 -7.17 0.67
C TYR A 119 1.32 -8.65 0.30
N LEU A 120 2.10 -8.95 -0.72
CA LEU A 120 2.08 -10.22 -1.45
C LEU A 120 3.39 -10.98 -1.30
N HIS A 121 3.30 -12.31 -1.31
CA HIS A 121 4.46 -13.17 -1.46
C HIS A 121 4.86 -13.22 -2.93
N ASN A 122 6.07 -12.74 -3.24
CA ASN A 122 6.70 -12.85 -4.54
C ASN A 122 7.67 -14.04 -4.51
N PRO A 123 7.35 -15.16 -5.18
CA PRO A 123 8.22 -16.34 -5.20
C PRO A 123 9.47 -16.17 -6.07
N TYR A 124 9.53 -15.14 -6.93
CA TYR A 124 10.66 -14.90 -7.83
C TYR A 124 11.80 -14.11 -7.17
N ALA A 125 11.52 -13.45 -6.05
CA ALA A 125 12.50 -12.69 -5.30
C ALA A 125 13.55 -13.58 -4.62
N ASN A 126 14.64 -12.96 -4.16
CA ASN A 126 15.70 -13.60 -3.39
C ASN A 126 16.20 -14.92 -4.02
N GLN A 127 16.55 -14.86 -5.31
CA GLN A 127 17.04 -16.01 -6.08
C GLN A 127 16.07 -17.21 -6.09
N GLY A 128 14.76 -16.93 -6.07
CA GLY A 128 13.71 -17.95 -6.05
C GLY A 128 13.34 -18.49 -4.66
N ASN A 129 13.99 -18.00 -3.58
CA ASN A 129 13.55 -18.31 -2.21
C ASN A 129 12.28 -17.57 -1.81
N GLY A 130 11.91 -16.57 -2.61
CA GLY A 130 10.77 -15.71 -2.39
C GLY A 130 11.00 -14.66 -1.32
N GLU A 131 10.26 -13.57 -1.45
CA GLU A 131 10.23 -12.47 -0.51
C GLU A 131 8.85 -11.84 -0.52
N SER A 132 8.45 -11.22 0.59
CA SER A 132 7.17 -10.51 0.65
C SER A 132 7.37 -9.02 0.47
N GLY A 133 6.44 -8.37 -0.22
CA GLY A 133 6.54 -6.96 -0.54
C GLY A 133 5.18 -6.32 -0.80
N TRP A 134 5.17 -5.00 -0.85
CA TRP A 134 4.00 -4.25 -1.32
C TRP A 134 4.05 -4.07 -2.82
N PHE A 135 2.91 -4.26 -3.46
CA PHE A 135 2.72 -4.12 -4.90
C PHE A 135 1.43 -3.35 -5.15
N ARG A 136 1.38 -2.64 -6.28
CA ARG A 136 0.22 -1.85 -6.71
C ARG A 136 -0.29 -2.39 -8.04
N PHE A 137 -1.61 -2.53 -8.19
CA PHE A 137 -2.25 -3.03 -9.43
C PHE A 137 -3.27 -2.03 -9.95
N ASP A 138 -3.15 -1.56 -11.17
CA ASP A 138 -4.06 -0.58 -11.79
C ASP A 138 -5.49 -1.11 -11.99
N SER A 139 -6.35 -0.29 -12.60
CA SER A 139 -7.76 -0.63 -12.86
C SER A 139 -7.95 -1.85 -13.78
N GLU A 140 -6.96 -2.12 -14.63
CA GLU A 140 -6.93 -3.29 -15.50
C GLU A 140 -6.36 -4.53 -14.78
N GLY A 141 -5.87 -4.38 -13.55
CA GLY A 141 -5.23 -5.42 -12.76
C GLY A 141 -3.79 -5.67 -13.14
N LYS A 142 -3.18 -4.75 -13.89
CA LYS A 142 -1.76 -4.80 -14.26
C LYS A 142 -0.94 -4.19 -13.14
N MET A 143 0.14 -4.86 -12.79
CA MET A 143 1.08 -4.45 -11.78
C MET A 143 1.76 -3.15 -12.23
N VAL A 144 1.71 -2.15 -11.37
CA VAL A 144 2.33 -0.85 -11.57
C VAL A 144 3.83 -0.96 -11.26
N VAL A 145 4.63 -0.30 -12.10
CA VAL A 145 6.07 -0.11 -11.93
C VAL A 145 6.43 1.37 -12.08
N GLY A 146 7.55 1.79 -11.52
CA GLY A 146 8.01 3.18 -11.52
C GLY A 146 7.23 4.08 -10.57
N TRP A 147 7.13 5.35 -10.94
CA TRP A 147 6.44 6.38 -10.17
C TRP A 147 4.92 6.14 -10.16
N TYR A 148 4.35 6.18 -8.96
CA TYR A 148 2.91 6.07 -8.75
C TYR A 148 2.44 7.13 -7.77
N GLN A 149 1.41 7.89 -8.15
CA GLN A 149 0.71 8.79 -7.25
C GLN A 149 -0.60 8.14 -6.83
N ASP A 150 -0.80 7.99 -5.53
CA ASP A 150 -2.05 7.48 -4.99
C ASP A 150 -3.12 8.59 -4.92
N LEU A 151 -4.38 8.21 -4.67
CA LEU A 151 -5.54 9.12 -4.64
C LEU A 151 -5.43 10.20 -3.55
N ASP A 152 -4.57 9.97 -2.55
CA ASP A 152 -4.25 10.92 -1.49
C ASP A 152 -3.17 11.94 -1.88
N GLY A 153 -2.67 11.88 -3.11
CA GLY A 153 -1.64 12.75 -3.66
C GLY A 153 -0.21 12.34 -3.31
N ARG A 154 -0.01 11.26 -2.54
CA ARG A 154 1.32 10.79 -2.15
C ARG A 154 1.98 10.01 -3.27
N TRP A 155 3.27 10.23 -3.42
CA TRP A 155 4.11 9.54 -4.38
C TRP A 155 4.74 8.29 -3.77
N TYR A 156 4.80 7.24 -4.57
CA TYR A 156 5.43 5.96 -4.27
C TYR A 156 6.30 5.58 -5.46
N TYR A 157 7.26 4.69 -5.22
CA TYR A 157 8.07 4.13 -6.29
C TYR A 157 8.09 2.60 -6.22
N LEU A 158 7.64 1.98 -7.31
CA LEU A 158 7.54 0.55 -7.48
C LEU A 158 8.73 0.11 -8.35
N ASN A 159 9.53 -0.87 -7.92
CA ASN A 159 10.77 -1.20 -8.60
C ASN A 159 10.53 -1.57 -10.09
N PRO A 160 11.05 -0.81 -11.08
CA PRO A 160 10.91 -1.17 -12.49
C PRO A 160 11.95 -2.19 -12.97
N VAL A 161 12.93 -2.54 -12.13
CA VAL A 161 14.02 -3.43 -12.50
C VAL A 161 13.58 -4.89 -12.36
N SER A 162 13.79 -5.67 -13.42
CA SER A 162 13.51 -7.12 -13.44
C SER A 162 14.65 -7.94 -12.80
N ASP A 163 14.94 -7.68 -11.53
CA ASP A 163 15.99 -8.35 -10.73
C ASP A 163 15.43 -9.43 -9.78
N GLY A 164 14.18 -9.83 -9.98
CA GLY A 164 13.41 -10.67 -9.06
C GLY A 164 12.52 -9.88 -8.09
N SER A 165 12.68 -8.56 -8.00
CA SER A 165 11.85 -7.69 -7.17
C SER A 165 11.01 -6.67 -7.96
N LEU A 166 10.81 -6.90 -9.26
CA LEU A 166 9.94 -6.10 -10.13
C LEU A 166 8.58 -5.80 -9.47
N GLY A 167 8.18 -4.53 -9.47
CA GLY A 167 6.94 -4.03 -8.89
C GLY A 167 6.93 -3.89 -7.36
N LYS A 168 7.96 -4.37 -6.65
CA LYS A 168 8.03 -4.20 -5.19
C LYS A 168 8.19 -2.72 -4.86
N MET A 169 7.33 -2.21 -3.99
CA MET A 169 7.42 -0.85 -3.45
C MET A 169 8.74 -0.66 -2.70
N LEU A 170 9.47 0.38 -3.07
CA LEU A 170 10.74 0.72 -2.43
C LEU A 170 10.52 1.59 -1.19
N THR A 171 11.47 1.47 -0.25
CA THR A 171 11.51 2.23 1.00
C THR A 171 12.93 2.72 1.26
N GLY A 172 13.09 3.70 2.14
CA GLY A 172 14.38 4.32 2.44
C GLY A 172 14.88 5.24 1.32
N TRP A 173 16.18 5.51 1.33
CA TRP A 173 16.85 6.30 0.29
C TRP A 173 17.04 5.51 -0.99
N GLN A 174 16.61 6.07 -2.12
CA GLN A 174 16.68 5.45 -3.44
C GLN A 174 17.21 6.43 -4.47
N TRP A 175 18.21 5.99 -5.25
CA TRP A 175 18.65 6.69 -6.46
C TRP A 175 17.77 6.26 -7.62
N ILE A 176 17.10 7.22 -8.24
CA ILE A 176 16.13 6.98 -9.31
C ILE A 176 16.54 7.82 -10.53
N PRO A 177 16.78 7.20 -11.69
CA PRO A 177 17.09 7.92 -12.92
C PRO A 177 15.87 8.65 -13.46
N ASP A 178 16.08 9.84 -14.01
CA ASP A 178 15.12 10.49 -14.88
C ASP A 178 15.19 9.96 -16.32
N ALA A 179 14.41 10.55 -17.22
CA ALA A 179 14.38 10.15 -18.63
C ALA A 179 15.72 10.37 -19.37
N SER A 180 16.62 11.19 -18.84
CA SER A 180 17.97 11.40 -19.39
C SER A 180 18.99 10.40 -18.83
N GLY A 181 18.60 9.59 -17.83
CA GLY A 181 19.49 8.68 -17.12
C GLY A 181 20.23 9.33 -15.96
N ARG A 182 19.97 10.61 -15.66
CA ARG A 182 20.55 11.29 -14.50
C ARG A 182 19.81 10.85 -13.25
N GLU A 183 20.54 10.38 -12.24
CA GLU A 183 19.92 9.87 -11.01
C GLU A 183 19.75 10.97 -9.98
N TYR A 184 18.63 10.94 -9.28
CA TYR A 184 18.34 11.78 -8.12
C TYR A 184 18.04 10.89 -6.92
N CYS A 185 18.36 11.36 -5.72
CA CYS A 185 18.10 10.60 -4.49
C CYS A 185 16.79 11.05 -3.85
N TYR A 186 15.92 10.10 -3.50
CA TYR A 186 14.62 10.31 -2.88
C TYR A 186 14.50 9.47 -1.61
N TYR A 187 13.75 9.96 -0.63
CA TYR A 187 13.45 9.21 0.60
C TYR A 187 12.00 8.73 0.61
N PHE A 188 11.80 7.43 0.82
CA PHE A 188 10.50 6.80 1.00
C PHE A 188 10.36 6.27 2.43
N TYR A 189 9.28 6.58 3.13
CA TYR A 189 9.14 6.24 4.55
C TYR A 189 9.15 4.70 4.78
N PRO A 190 10.11 4.15 5.55
CA PRO A 190 10.18 2.70 5.79
C PRO A 190 9.21 2.23 6.89
N ASP A 191 8.79 3.13 7.78
CA ASP A 191 8.00 2.81 8.96
C ASP A 191 6.52 3.14 8.78
N SER A 192 5.66 2.43 9.52
CA SER A 192 4.20 2.58 9.52
C SER A 192 3.67 3.88 10.18
N GLY A 193 4.55 4.71 10.76
CA GLY A 193 4.18 5.98 11.39
C GLY A 193 3.89 7.10 10.38
N SER A 194 4.35 6.94 9.14
CA SER A 194 3.88 7.65 7.95
C SER A 194 3.28 6.61 7.00
N PRO A 195 2.52 7.00 5.96
CA PRO A 195 2.08 6.05 4.95
C PRO A 195 3.31 5.37 4.37
N MET A 196 3.54 4.11 4.75
CA MET A 196 4.78 3.38 4.44
C MET A 196 4.98 3.34 2.93
N GLY A 197 6.19 3.67 2.48
CA GLY A 197 6.58 3.79 1.09
C GLY A 197 6.24 5.14 0.43
N SER A 198 5.56 6.06 1.12
CA SER A 198 5.34 7.40 0.56
C SER A 198 6.63 8.22 0.52
N MET A 199 6.77 9.06 -0.49
CA MET A 199 7.91 9.93 -0.72
C MET A 199 7.86 11.16 0.20
N ALA A 200 8.99 11.53 0.80
CA ALA A 200 9.17 12.82 1.45
C ALA A 200 9.35 13.94 0.40
N ALA A 201 8.73 15.10 0.61
CA ALA A 201 8.87 16.29 -0.24
C ALA A 201 8.73 17.58 0.57
N GLY A 202 9.54 18.59 0.25
CA GLY A 202 9.48 19.93 0.83
C GLY A 202 9.80 19.98 2.34
N LEU A 203 10.61 19.05 2.84
CA LEU A 203 10.81 18.84 4.28
C LEU A 203 12.20 18.32 4.64
N THR A 204 12.47 18.23 5.94
CA THR A 204 13.62 17.50 6.50
C THR A 204 13.20 16.08 6.88
N THR A 205 13.86 15.07 6.32
CA THR A 205 13.61 13.65 6.57
C THR A 205 13.86 13.28 8.04
N PRO A 206 13.32 12.15 8.53
CA PRO A 206 13.51 11.73 9.94
C PRO A 206 14.97 11.56 10.37
N ASP A 207 15.86 11.28 9.43
CA ASP A 207 17.31 11.15 9.62
C ASP A 207 18.08 12.47 9.39
N GLY A 208 17.38 13.58 9.17
CA GLY A 208 17.94 14.94 9.22
C GLY A 208 18.39 15.54 7.88
N TYR A 209 18.11 14.90 6.75
CA TYR A 209 18.47 15.42 5.43
C TYR A 209 17.34 16.26 4.83
N SER A 210 17.67 17.26 4.02
CA SER A 210 16.67 18.11 3.38
C SER A 210 16.30 17.56 1.99
N VAL A 211 15.01 17.55 1.67
CA VAL A 211 14.50 17.27 0.33
C VAL A 211 13.67 18.46 -0.17
N ASN A 212 13.80 18.78 -1.46
CA ASN A 212 13.03 19.87 -2.07
C ASN A 212 11.56 19.48 -2.33
N GLU A 213 10.77 20.40 -2.89
CA GLU A 213 9.35 20.18 -3.22
C GLU A 213 9.10 19.02 -4.20
N GLN A 214 10.12 18.61 -4.97
CA GLN A 214 10.07 17.44 -5.83
C GLN A 214 10.52 16.15 -5.12
N GLY A 215 10.87 16.22 -3.84
CA GLY A 215 11.37 15.11 -3.03
C GLY A 215 12.84 14.76 -3.24
N ARG A 216 13.57 15.58 -4.00
CA ARG A 216 14.98 15.33 -4.31
C ARG A 216 15.87 15.79 -3.17
N TRP A 217 16.82 14.94 -2.79
CA TRP A 217 17.79 15.25 -1.76
C TRP A 217 18.65 16.47 -2.13
N CYS A 218 18.79 17.38 -1.17
CA CYS A 218 19.61 18.58 -1.29
C CYS A 218 20.66 18.66 -0.17
N VAL A 219 21.82 19.21 -0.51
CA VAL A 219 22.86 19.67 0.42
C VAL A 219 23.08 21.15 0.15
N ASP A 220 22.93 21.99 1.18
CA ASP A 220 23.02 23.46 1.06
C ASP A 220 22.15 24.08 -0.05
N GLY A 221 21.00 23.45 -0.33
CA GLY A 221 20.05 23.87 -1.37
C GLY A 221 20.34 23.33 -2.77
N GLU A 222 21.42 22.57 -2.97
CA GLU A 222 21.77 21.98 -4.26
C GLU A 222 21.33 20.51 -4.35
N GLU A 223 20.62 20.16 -5.43
CA GLU A 223 20.20 18.78 -5.72
C GLU A 223 21.40 17.85 -5.90
N GLN A 224 21.35 16.71 -5.23
CA GLN A 224 22.38 15.67 -5.34
C GLN A 224 22.04 14.72 -6.48
N THR A 225 23.00 14.49 -7.38
CA THR A 225 22.82 13.63 -8.57
C THR A 225 23.96 12.67 -8.81
N ARG A 226 23.70 11.56 -9.51
CA ARG A 226 24.71 10.63 -10.04
C ARG A 226 24.59 10.47 -11.55
#